data_AF-A0A842MN74-F1
#
_entry.id   AF-A0A842MN74-F1
#
_cell.length_a   1.000
_cell.length_b   1.000
_cell.length_c   1.000
_cell.angle_alpha   90.00
_cell.angle_beta   90.00
_cell.angle_gamma   90.00
#
_symmetry.space_group_name_H-M   'P 1'
#
loop_
_entity.id
_entity.type
_entity.pdbx_description
1 polymer ?
#
loop_
_entity_poly.entity_id
_entity_poly.type
_entity_poly.pdbx_seq_one_letter_code
_entity_poly.pdbx_strand_id
1 'polypeptide(L)'
;MFPTSGILFIKDGVLHLRVDRKNKVLGNPFPMKNEKERESVIEKYNAWKIINKKYWQTIKNIKKVSEKEKIKEIHLYCWCYPKACHAEIIKSDILHLFA
;
A
#
# COMPACT_ATOMS: atom_id res chain seq x y z
N MET A 1 14.02 18.38 4.53
CA MET A 1 15.06 17.58 3.85
C MET A 1 14.75 16.12 4.14
N PHE A 2 14.16 15.40 3.17
CA PHE A 2 13.72 14.01 3.34
C PHE A 2 14.82 13.08 2.80
N PRO A 3 15.23 12.03 3.54
CA PRO A 3 16.29 11.14 3.10
C PRO A 3 15.86 10.29 1.88
N THR A 4 16.86 10.00 1.07
CA THR A 4 16.85 9.76 -0.38
C THR A 4 16.44 8.35 -0.83
N SER A 5 15.50 7.70 -0.13
CA SER A 5 14.89 6.44 -0.61
C SER A 5 13.36 6.43 -0.59
N GLY A 6 12.71 7.35 0.12
CA GLY A 6 11.34 7.87 -0.10
C GLY A 6 10.14 6.92 -0.15
N ILE A 7 10.30 5.61 0.02
CA ILE A 7 9.21 4.61 -0.08
C ILE A 7 8.58 4.30 1.28
N LEU A 8 9.36 4.34 2.35
CA LEU A 8 8.96 3.99 3.72
C LEU A 8 9.75 4.80 4.75
N PHE A 9 9.09 5.37 5.75
CA PHE A 9 9.75 5.90 6.95
C PHE A 9 8.80 5.91 8.16
N ILE A 10 9.37 5.93 9.36
CA ILE A 10 8.61 6.08 10.62
C ILE A 10 8.92 7.46 11.18
N LYS A 11 7.88 8.21 11.57
CA LYS A 11 8.01 9.51 12.23
C LYS A 11 6.89 9.67 13.25
N ASP A 12 7.24 10.08 14.48
CA ASP A 12 6.28 10.37 15.55
C ASP A 12 5.27 9.23 15.83
N GLY A 13 5.71 7.97 15.70
CA GLY A 13 4.87 6.79 15.87
C GLY A 13 3.96 6.47 14.67
N VAL A 14 4.15 7.16 13.54
CA VAL A 14 3.40 6.96 12.29
C VAL A 14 4.31 6.30 11.26
N LEU A 15 3.83 5.23 10.63
CA LEU A 15 4.49 4.58 9.50
C LEU A 15 3.97 5.17 8.19
N HIS A 16 4.84 5.81 7.41
CA HIS A 16 4.52 6.41 6.13
C HIS A 16 4.96 5.50 4.99
N LEU A 17 4.04 5.13 4.10
CA LEU A 17 4.28 4.17 3.00
C LEU A 17 3.79 4.72 1.67
N ARG A 18 4.69 4.86 0.69
CA ARG A 18 4.27 5.06 -0.70
C ARG A 18 3.81 3.74 -1.29
N VAL A 19 2.61 3.73 -1.83
CA VAL A 19 2.00 2.58 -2.51
C VAL A 19 1.61 2.90 -3.95
N ASP A 20 2.08 4.02 -4.50
CA ASP A 20 2.01 4.27 -5.94
C ASP A 20 2.94 3.33 -6.75
N ARG A 21 2.93 3.47 -8.08
CA ARG A 21 3.69 2.61 -9.01
C ARG A 21 5.21 2.63 -8.83
N LYS A 22 5.78 3.58 -8.06
CA LYS A 22 7.20 3.53 -7.69
C LYS A 22 7.47 2.41 -6.68
N ASN A 23 6.47 2.02 -5.89
CA ASN A 23 6.56 0.84 -5.04
C ASN A 23 6.31 -0.43 -5.88
N LYS A 24 7.36 -1.24 -6.07
CA LYS A 24 7.31 -2.45 -6.92
C LYS A 24 6.57 -3.64 -6.29
N VAL A 25 6.18 -3.56 -5.02
CA VAL A 25 5.50 -4.64 -4.31
C VAL A 25 4.05 -4.30 -3.99
N LEU A 26 3.79 -3.08 -3.51
CA LEU A 26 2.45 -2.63 -3.13
C LEU A 26 1.79 -1.76 -4.22
N GLY A 27 2.56 -1.22 -5.17
CA GLY A 27 2.02 -0.44 -6.27
C GLY A 27 1.17 -1.27 -7.21
N ASN A 28 0.10 -0.67 -7.74
CA ASN A 28 -0.73 -1.31 -8.75
C ASN A 28 0.10 -1.54 -10.04
N PRO A 29 0.32 -2.80 -10.48
CA PRO A 29 1.10 -3.10 -11.66
C PRO A 29 0.32 -2.85 -12.97
N PHE A 30 -1.00 -2.64 -12.91
CA PHE A 30 -1.86 -2.42 -14.06
C PHE A 30 -1.95 -0.92 -14.36
N PRO A 31 -1.32 -0.43 -15.46
CA PRO A 31 -1.41 0.97 -15.82
C PRO A 31 -2.82 1.30 -16.32
N MET A 32 -3.33 2.45 -15.87
CA MET A 32 -4.56 3.05 -16.36
C MET A 32 -4.23 4.04 -17.49
N LYS A 33 -4.89 3.93 -18.65
CA LYS A 33 -4.70 4.87 -19.78
C LYS A 33 -5.63 6.08 -19.69
N ASN A 34 -6.83 5.88 -19.14
CA ASN A 34 -7.85 6.91 -18.97
C ASN A 34 -8.75 6.57 -17.76
N GLU A 35 -9.53 7.54 -17.29
CA GLU A 35 -10.33 7.39 -16.07
C GLU A 35 -11.41 6.29 -16.14
N LYS A 36 -11.89 5.91 -17.34
CA LYS A 36 -12.89 4.85 -17.48
C LYS A 36 -12.35 3.47 -17.09
N GLU A 37 -11.03 3.29 -17.09
CA GLU A 37 -10.38 2.03 -16.72
C GLU A 37 -10.18 1.88 -15.20
N ARG A 38 -10.44 2.92 -14.39
CA ARG A 38 -10.11 2.99 -12.96
C ARG A 38 -10.63 1.79 -12.17
N GLU A 39 -11.90 1.46 -12.31
CA GLU A 39 -12.52 0.32 -11.60
C GLU A 39 -11.87 -1.00 -12.04
N SER A 40 -11.75 -1.21 -13.35
CA SER A 40 -11.16 -2.42 -13.90
C SER A 40 -9.71 -2.68 -13.46
N VAL A 41 -8.89 -1.62 -13.31
CA VAL A 41 -7.49 -1.79 -12.84
C VAL A 41 -7.41 -2.03 -11.33
N ILE A 42 -8.40 -1.56 -10.56
CA ILE A 42 -8.53 -1.85 -9.12
C ILE A 42 -8.99 -3.30 -8.91
N GLU A 43 -9.95 -3.78 -9.71
CA GLU A 43 -10.38 -5.17 -9.69
C GLU A 43 -9.24 -6.12 -10.07
N LYS A 44 -8.50 -5.82 -11.14
CA LYS A 44 -7.30 -6.56 -11.53
C LYS A 44 -6.27 -6.58 -10.40
N TYR A 45 -6.06 -5.46 -9.72
CA TYR A 45 -5.19 -5.40 -8.55
C TYR A 45 -5.66 -6.33 -7.44
N ASN A 46 -6.96 -6.32 -7.12
CA ASN A 46 -7.55 -7.17 -6.09
C ASN A 46 -7.35 -8.66 -6.40
N ALA A 47 -7.54 -9.07 -7.66
CA ALA A 47 -7.27 -10.45 -8.09
C ALA A 47 -5.77 -10.79 -8.06
N TRP A 48 -4.92 -9.90 -8.55
CA TRP A 48 -3.46 -10.09 -8.60
C TRP A 48 -2.84 -10.27 -7.22
N LYS A 49 -3.28 -9.49 -6.21
CA LYS A 49 -2.68 -9.58 -4.87
C LYS A 49 -2.88 -10.95 -4.23
N ILE A 50 -3.98 -11.65 -4.54
CA ILE A 50 -4.31 -12.98 -3.95
C ILE A 50 -3.18 -13.97 -4.23
N ILE A 51 -2.67 -13.99 -5.46
CA ILE A 51 -1.61 -14.91 -5.90
C ILE A 51 -0.19 -14.36 -5.71
N ASN A 52 -0.05 -13.08 -5.35
CA ASN A 52 1.26 -12.45 -5.21
C ASN A 52 1.87 -12.70 -3.81
N LYS A 53 2.80 -13.65 -3.74
CA LYS A 53 3.50 -13.99 -2.48
C LYS A 53 4.26 -12.80 -1.87
N LYS A 54 4.90 -11.96 -2.69
CA LYS A 54 5.67 -10.79 -2.21
C LYS A 54 4.76 -9.75 -1.56
N TYR A 55 3.58 -9.52 -2.14
CA TYR A 55 2.56 -8.65 -1.55
C TYR A 55 2.23 -9.08 -0.12
N TRP A 56 1.79 -10.32 0.07
CA TRP A 56 1.42 -10.83 1.40
C TRP A 56 2.59 -10.88 2.38
N GLN A 57 3.80 -11.19 1.91
CA GLN A 57 4.99 -11.10 2.75
C GLN A 57 5.23 -9.67 3.25
N THR A 58 5.04 -8.67 2.39
CA THR A 58 5.16 -7.26 2.77
C THR A 58 4.04 -6.84 3.73
N ILE A 59 2.79 -7.25 3.54
CA ILE A 59 1.69 -6.96 4.48
C ILE A 59 2.00 -7.55 5.87
N LYS A 60 2.48 -8.81 5.95
CA LYS A 60 2.90 -9.43 7.21
C LYS A 60 4.08 -8.71 7.85
N ASN A 61 5.04 -8.24 7.06
CA ASN A 61 6.19 -7.49 7.56
C ASN A 61 5.76 -6.11 8.11
N ILE A 62 4.78 -5.44 7.48
CA ILE A 62 4.21 -4.19 7.99
C ILE A 62 3.63 -4.42 9.39
N LYS A 63 2.86 -5.49 9.63
CA LYS A 63 2.37 -5.83 10.96
C LYS A 63 3.51 -6.01 11.96
N LYS A 64 4.50 -6.86 11.65
CA LYS A 64 5.65 -7.12 12.54
C LYS A 64 6.41 -5.85 12.92
N VAL A 65 6.68 -4.99 11.94
CA VAL A 65 7.34 -3.70 12.18
C VAL A 65 6.45 -2.79 13.03
N SER A 66 5.15 -2.76 12.75
CA SER A 66 4.21 -1.93 13.51
C SER A 66 4.13 -2.33 14.98
N GLU A 67 4.08 -3.63 15.26
CA GLU A 67 4.09 -4.15 16.63
C GLU A 67 5.42 -3.86 17.34
N LYS A 68 6.54 -4.12 16.66
CA LYS A 68 7.89 -3.89 17.21
C LYS A 68 8.14 -2.43 17.54
N GLU A 69 7.82 -1.54 16.61
CA GLU A 69 8.10 -0.10 16.71
C GLU A 69 6.94 0.67 17.38
N LYS A 70 5.91 -0.04 17.88
CA LYS A 70 4.72 0.52 18.53
C LYS A 70 4.03 1.62 17.69
N ILE A 71 3.90 1.34 16.39
CA ILE A 71 3.26 2.23 15.43
C ILE A 71 1.79 2.40 15.81
N LYS A 72 1.36 3.66 15.87
CA LYS A 72 -0.02 4.07 16.20
C LYS A 72 -0.88 4.23 14.96
N GLU A 73 -0.25 4.61 13.84
CA GLU A 73 -0.95 4.95 12.61
C GLU A 73 -0.10 4.59 11.38
N ILE A 74 -0.77 4.22 10.29
CA ILE A 74 -0.12 3.90 9.01
C ILE A 74 -0.73 4.78 7.93
N HIS A 75 0.10 5.60 7.28
CA HIS A 75 -0.30 6.44 6.15
C HIS A 75 0.09 5.79 4.83
N LEU A 76 -0.89 5.59 3.95
CA LEU A 76 -0.69 5.07 2.59
C LEU A 76 -0.76 6.22 1.59
N TYR A 77 0.30 6.40 0.80
CA TYR A 77 0.38 7.45 -0.20
C TYR A 77 0.27 6.88 -1.60
N CYS A 78 -0.79 7.27 -2.31
CA CYS A 78 -0.96 7.01 -3.73
C CYS A 78 -1.50 8.25 -4.43
N TRP A 79 -0.97 8.58 -5.61
CA TRP A 79 -1.42 9.74 -6.38
C TRP A 79 -2.86 9.62 -6.90
N CYS A 80 -3.45 8.42 -6.91
CA CYS A 80 -4.83 8.21 -7.35
C CYS A 80 -5.87 8.74 -6.36
N TYR A 81 -5.55 8.82 -5.07
CA TYR A 81 -6.44 9.35 -4.04
C TYR A 81 -6.65 10.87 -4.26
N PRO A 82 -7.86 11.44 -4.07
CA PRO A 82 -9.02 10.90 -3.35
C PRO A 82 -10.01 10.07 -4.17
N LYS A 83 -9.77 9.85 -5.46
CA LYS A 83 -10.61 8.95 -6.26
C LYS A 83 -10.38 7.50 -5.82
N ALA A 84 -11.26 6.59 -6.27
CA ALA A 84 -11.10 5.15 -6.04
C ALA A 84 -9.65 4.71 -6.34
N CYS A 85 -9.06 4.02 -5.37
CA CYS A 85 -7.63 3.74 -5.33
C CYS A 85 -7.38 2.35 -4.72
N HIS A 86 -6.36 1.65 -5.23
CA HIS A 86 -5.96 0.36 -4.68
C HIS A 86 -5.40 0.45 -3.26
N ALA A 87 -5.04 1.64 -2.77
CA ALA A 87 -4.59 1.84 -1.39
C ALA A 87 -5.66 1.44 -0.37
N GLU A 88 -6.96 1.54 -0.70
CA GLU A 88 -8.03 1.07 0.20
C GLU A 88 -8.04 -0.46 0.35
N ILE A 89 -7.66 -1.20 -0.69
CA ILE A 89 -7.48 -2.66 -0.62
C ILE A 89 -6.32 -3.00 0.33
N ILE A 90 -5.19 -2.30 0.19
CA ILE A 90 -4.02 -2.48 1.07
C ILE A 90 -4.40 -2.18 2.51
N LYS A 91 -5.09 -1.07 2.76
CA LYS A 91 -5.59 -0.68 4.08
C LYS A 91 -6.45 -1.78 4.68
N SER A 92 -7.40 -2.33 3.91
CA SER A 92 -8.24 -3.44 4.36
C SER A 92 -7.43 -4.68 4.73
N ASP A 93 -6.45 -5.06 3.92
CA ASP A 93 -5.59 -6.22 4.19
C ASP A 93 -4.72 -6.03 5.44
N ILE A 94 -4.21 -4.81 5.65
CA ILE A 94 -3.45 -4.46 6.85
C ILE A 94 -4.36 -4.56 8.09
N LEU A 95 -5.54 -3.93 8.06
CA LEU A 95 -6.49 -3.93 9.16
C LEU A 95 -6.94 -5.35 9.53
N HIS A 96 -7.15 -6.22 8.54
CA HIS A 96 -7.52 -7.61 8.79
C HIS A 96 -6.45 -8.39 9.55
N LEU A 97 -5.16 -8.02 9.44
CA LEU A 97 -4.11 -8.65 10.24
C LEU A 97 -3.97 -8.07 11.66
N PHE A 98 -4.58 -6.93 11.95
CA PHE A 98 -4.61 -6.31 13.28
C PHE A 98 -5.89 -6.62 14.07
N ALA A 99 -6.91 -7.18 13.40
CA ALA A 99 -8.10 -7.74 14.04
C ALA A 99 -7.76 -9.05 14.76
#